data_AF-A0A7W3WHL1-F1
#
_entry.id   AF-A0A7W3WHL1-F1
#
_cell.length_a   1.000
_cell.length_b   1.000
_cell.length_c   1.000
_cell.angle_alpha   90.00
_cell.angle_beta   90.00
_cell.angle_gamma   90.00
#
_symmetry.space_group_name_H-M   'P 1'
#
loop_
_entity.id
_entity.type
_entity.pdbx_description
1 polymer ?
#
loop_
_entity_poly.entity_id
_entity_poly.type
_entity_poly.pdbx_seq_one_letter_code
_entity_poly.pdbx_strand_id
1 'polypeptide(L)' 'MARKMGQVSSVERRLVVGHVVEESPGGHGEELLREVARFFGWTRLGPDIRDALTDDVDELVAKGEVREADGSLTPADGD' A
#
# COMPACT_ATOMS: atom_id res chain seq x y z
N MET A 1 8.72 4.01 -19.09
CA MET A 1 8.01 2.70 -19.06
C MET A 1 7.71 2.36 -17.60
N ALA A 2 6.48 1.94 -17.29
CA ALA A 2 6.15 1.44 -15.96
C ALA A 2 6.81 0.06 -15.71
N ARG A 3 7.36 -0.17 -14.51
CA ARG A 3 7.86 -1.50 -14.12
C ARG A 3 6.67 -2.44 -13.90
N LYS A 4 6.81 -3.72 -14.22
CA LYS A 4 5.77 -4.72 -13.88
C LYS A 4 5.81 -5.02 -12.38
N MET A 5 4.68 -5.42 -11.80
CA MET A 5 4.58 -5.79 -10.37
C MET A 5 5.67 -6.77 -9.93
N GLY A 6 5.87 -7.87 -10.67
CA GLY A 6 6.91 -8.86 -10.36
C GLY A 6 8.36 -8.37 -10.50
N GLN A 7 8.59 -7.15 -11.00
CA GLN A 7 9.90 -6.50 -11.04
C GLN A 7 10.11 -5.52 -9.88
N VAL A 8 9.06 -5.19 -9.12
CA VAL A 8 9.13 -4.32 -7.94
C VAL A 8 9.14 -5.22 -6.71
N SER A 9 10.22 -5.14 -5.93
CA SER A 9 10.36 -5.95 -4.71
C SER A 9 9.27 -5.58 -3.69
N SER A 10 8.88 -6.52 -2.84
CA SER A 10 7.88 -6.26 -1.80
C SER A 10 8.33 -5.18 -0.80
N VAL A 11 9.63 -5.09 -0.51
CA VAL A 11 10.20 -4.01 0.31
C VAL A 11 9.91 -2.64 -0.31
N GLU A 12 10.14 -2.51 -1.61
CA GLU A 12 9.89 -1.25 -2.31
C GLU A 12 8.39 -0.93 -2.39
N ARG A 13 7.53 -1.94 -2.62
CA ARG A 13 6.08 -1.73 -2.59
C ARG A 13 5.61 -1.24 -1.22
N ARG A 14 6.09 -1.84 -0.13
CA ARG A 14 5.78 -1.42 1.24
C ARG A 14 6.24 0.01 1.54
N LEU A 15 7.41 0.42 1.07
CA LEU A 15 7.84 1.82 1.21
C LEU A 15 6.86 2.79 0.55
N VAL A 16 6.33 2.44 -0.63
CA VAL A 16 5.32 3.27 -1.31
C VAL A 16 3.97 3.20 -0.60
N VAL A 17 3.57 2.04 -0.08
CA VAL A 17 2.35 1.92 0.75
C VAL A 17 2.44 2.85 1.95
N GLY A 18 3.53 2.82 2.71
CA GLY A 18 3.76 3.72 3.85
C GLY A 18 3.70 5.19 3.45
N HIS A 19 4.40 5.57 2.37
CA HIS A 19 4.36 6.93 1.86
C HIS A 19 2.94 7.40 1.50
N VAL A 20 2.13 6.56 0.85
CA VAL A 20 0.74 6.91 0.50
C VAL A 20 -0.13 7.05 1.76
N VAL A 21 0.06 6.19 2.77
CA VAL A 21 -0.62 6.31 4.07
C VAL A 21 -0.26 7.63 4.77
N GLU A 22 1.00 8.05 4.71
CA GLU A 22 1.47 9.32 5.28
C GLU A 22 0.87 10.55 4.58
N GLU A 23 0.75 10.51 3.24
CA GLU A 23 0.21 11.62 2.45
C GLU A 23 -1.32 11.74 2.56
N SER A 24 -2.03 10.65 2.86
CA SER A 24 -3.50 10.63 3.00
C SER A 24 -3.96 9.74 4.18
N PRO A 25 -3.72 10.16 5.44
CA PRO A 25 -4.13 9.39 6.61
C PRO A 25 -5.65 9.23 6.70
N GLY A 26 -6.10 8.03 7.02
CA GLY A 26 -7.53 7.69 7.15
C GLY A 26 -8.21 7.32 5.84
N GLY A 27 -7.44 7.17 4.75
CA GLY A 27 -7.95 6.65 3.48
C GLY A 27 -8.45 5.21 3.59
N HIS A 28 -9.50 4.87 2.83
CA HIS A 28 -10.00 3.51 2.75
C HIS A 28 -9.04 2.59 1.99
N GLY A 29 -8.88 1.35 2.46
CA GLY A 29 -7.92 0.39 1.91
C GLY A 29 -7.96 0.25 0.39
N GLU A 30 -9.15 0.12 -0.22
CA GLU A 30 -9.22 -0.06 -1.69
C GLU A 30 -8.78 1.18 -2.48
N GLU A 31 -9.06 2.40 -2.00
CA GLU A 31 -8.58 3.61 -2.69
C GLU A 31 -7.06 3.74 -2.54
N LEU A 32 -6.54 3.42 -1.35
CA LEU A 32 -5.10 3.38 -1.11
C LEU A 32 -4.38 2.41 -2.06
N LEU A 33 -4.93 1.20 -2.26
CA LEU A 33 -4.36 0.24 -3.21
C LEU A 33 -4.33 0.80 -4.64
N ARG A 34 -5.35 1.58 -5.04
CA ARG A 34 -5.38 2.23 -6.36
C ARG A 34 -4.33 3.34 -6.45
N GLU A 35 -4.14 4.12 -5.41
CA GLU A 35 -3.11 5.17 -5.37
C GLU A 35 -1.70 4.58 -5.46
N VAL A 36 -1.41 3.52 -4.69
CA VAL A 36 -0.14 2.79 -4.78
C VAL A 36 0.08 2.20 -6.18
N ALA A 37 -0.96 1.59 -6.77
CA ALA A 37 -0.87 1.07 -8.13
C ALA A 37 -0.59 2.19 -9.17
N ARG A 38 -1.23 3.36 -9.01
CA ARG A 38 -0.99 4.54 -9.86
C ARG A 38 0.44 5.06 -9.70
N PHE A 39 1.00 5.05 -8.49
CA PHE A 39 2.39 5.44 -8.23
C PHE A 39 3.38 4.63 -9.07
N PHE A 40 3.17 3.32 -9.19
CA PHE A 40 4.01 2.45 -10.03
C PHE A 40 3.66 2.50 -11.53
N GLY A 41 2.61 3.22 -11.92
CA GLY A 41 2.10 3.28 -13.29
C GLY A 41 1.30 2.04 -13.71
N TRP A 42 0.79 1.25 -12.76
CA TRP A 42 -0.09 0.12 -13.03
C TRP A 42 -1.51 0.61 -13.27
N THR A 43 -1.98 0.49 -14.50
CA THR A 43 -3.27 1.05 -14.94
C THR A 43 -4.48 0.25 -14.49
N ARG A 44 -4.30 -0.96 -13.95
CA ARG A 44 -5.39 -1.83 -13.48
C ARG A 44 -5.03 -2.43 -12.13
N LEU A 45 -5.97 -2.36 -11.18
CA LEU A 45 -5.93 -3.12 -9.94
C LEU A 45 -6.61 -4.49 -10.16
N GLY A 46 -5.91 -5.36 -10.88
CA GLY A 46 -6.32 -6.76 -11.05
C GLY A 46 -6.10 -7.59 -9.78
N PRO A 47 -6.60 -8.84 -9.72
CA PRO A 47 -6.49 -9.70 -8.54
C PRO A 47 -5.03 -9.83 -8.08
N ASP A 48 -4.09 -10.17 -8.96
CA ASP A 48 -2.68 -10.33 -8.59
C ASP A 48 -2.03 -9.08 -7.97
N ILE A 49 -2.40 -7.88 -8.45
CA ILE A 49 -1.86 -6.63 -7.91
C ILE A 49 -2.55 -6.29 -6.60
N ARG A 50 -3.87 -6.53 -6.52
CA ARG A 50 -4.64 -6.34 -5.30
C ARG A 50 -4.06 -7.22 -4.19
N ASP A 51 -3.96 -8.51 -4.43
CA ASP A 51 -3.49 -9.49 -3.44
C ASP A 51 -2.07 -9.14 -2.98
N ALA A 52 -1.15 -8.85 -3.91
CA ALA A 52 0.22 -8.48 -3.55
C ALA A 52 0.31 -7.19 -2.73
N LEU A 53 -0.54 -6.20 -2.98
CA LEU A 53 -0.55 -4.95 -2.21
C LEU A 53 -1.30 -5.10 -0.88
N THR A 54 -2.34 -5.94 -0.82
CA THR A 54 -2.99 -6.31 0.44
C THR A 54 -2.00 -7.02 1.36
N ASP A 55 -1.24 -8.00 0.86
CA ASP A 55 -0.19 -8.69 1.63
C ASP A 55 0.86 -7.69 2.16
N ASP A 56 1.20 -6.68 1.36
CA ASP A 56 2.14 -5.63 1.78
C ASP A 56 1.56 -4.71 2.86
N VAL A 57 0.26 -4.39 2.82
CA VAL A 57 -0.44 -3.65 3.89
C VAL A 57 -0.50 -4.49 5.16
N ASP A 58 -0.90 -5.76 5.07
CA ASP A 58 -1.00 -6.68 6.21
C ASP A 58 0.35 -6.83 6.91
N GLU A 59 1.45 -6.92 6.15
CA GLU A 59 2.80 -6.98 6.68
C GLU A 59 3.21 -5.69 7.42
N LEU A 60 2.79 -4.51 6.94
CA LEU A 60 3.05 -3.23 7.60
C LEU A 60 2.23 -3.08 8.89
N VAL A 61 0.97 -3.54 8.87
CA VAL A 61 0.13 -3.60 10.07
C VAL A 61 0.70 -4.56 11.10
N ALA A 62 1.17 -5.74 10.66
CA ALA A 62 1.78 -6.73 11.55
C ALA A 62 3.08 -6.21 12.20
N LYS A 63 3.82 -5.33 11.52
CA LYS A 63 5.01 -4.65 12.07
C LYS A 63 4.69 -3.45 12.94
N GLY A 64 3.43 -3.00 12.96
CA GLY A 64 3.02 -1.78 13.64
C GLY A 64 3.56 -0.51 12.98
N GLU A 65 3.90 -0.55 11.69
CA GLU A 65 4.30 0.63 10.90
C GLU A 65 3.08 1.40 10.38
N VAL A 66 1.98 0.69 10.16
CA VAL A 66 0.66 1.23 9.77
C VAL A 66 -0.38 0.68 10.74
N ARG A 67 -1.46 1.43 10.99
CA ARG A 67 -2.61 0.96 11.75
C ARG A 67 -3.84 0.88 10.86
N GLU A 68 -4.61 -0.17 11.04
CA GLU A 68 -5.91 -0.34 10.39
C GLU A 68 -7.02 -0.26 11.43
N ALA A 69 -8.00 0.62 11.17
CA ALA A 69 -9.21 0.74 11.99
C ALA A 69 -10.40 1.07 11.09
N ASP A 70 -11.50 0.33 11.23
CA ASP A 70 -12.74 0.53 10.46
C ASP A 70 -12.53 0.61 8.93
N GLY A 71 -11.56 -0.16 8.41
CA GLY A 71 -11.20 -0.18 6.98
C GLY A 71 -10.46 1.08 6.49
N SER A 72 -10.01 1.92 7.43
CA SER A 72 -9.12 3.06 7.18
C SER A 72 -7.71 2.75 7.65
N LEU A 73 -6.71 3.25 6.91
CA LEU A 73 -5.29 3.09 7.23
C LEU A 73 -4.70 4.42 7.69
N THR A 74 -3.95 4.40 8.79
CA THR A 74 -3.23 5.56 9.32
C THR A 74 -1.77 5.20 9.63
N PRO A 75 -0.85 6.18 9.60
CA PRO A 75 0.50 5.96 10.09
C PRO A 75 0.47 5.48 11.54
N ALA A 76 1.37 4.58 11.92
CA ALA A 76 1.63 4.40 13.33
C ALA A 76 2.25 5.70 13.89
N ASP A 77 1.73 6.18 15.02
CA ASP A 77 2.31 7.32 15.73
C ASP A 77 3.80 7.02 15.96
N GLY A 78 4.66 7.88 15.42
CA GLY A 78 6.08 7.85 15.72
C GLY A 78 6.27 8.21 17.19
N ASP A 79 6.79 7.28 17.98
CA ASP A 79 7.32 7.53 19.32
C ASP A 79 8.46 8.58 19.29
#